data_AF-A0A0C9VEF0-F1
#
_entry.id   AF-A0A0C9VEF0-F1
#
_cell.length_a   1.000
_cell.length_b   1.000
_cell.length_c   1.000
_cell.angle_alpha   90.00
_cell.angle_beta   90.00
_cell.angle_gamma   90.00
#
_symmetry.space_group_name_H-M   'P 1'
#
loop_
_entity.id
_entity.type
_entity.pdbx_description
1 polymer ?
#
loop_
_entity_poly.entity_id
_entity_poly.type
_entity_poly.pdbx_seq_one_letter_code
_entity_poly.pdbx_strand_id
1 'polypeptide(L)'
;MEITLPEAPNEPQILFYTDPIDCLKFLAQSPAFDGHQEYSPVKYFSDKELTNRVYGQINTGDAWHYYQSVISPQETVNPAIIASDATHVTNFSGDGKVHPVYISSGQIDADLRNQPI
;
A
#
# COMPACT_ATOMS: atom_id res chain seq x y z
N MET A 1 -22.10 3.28 -2.00
CA MET A 1 -21.45 2.78 -3.23
C MET A 1 -22.16 1.49 -3.61
N GLU A 2 -22.60 1.36 -4.85
CA GLU A 2 -23.20 0.13 -5.38
C GLU A 2 -22.11 -0.63 -6.14
N ILE A 3 -21.86 -1.89 -5.77
CA ILE A 3 -20.81 -2.72 -6.39
C ILE A 3 -21.54 -3.81 -7.19
N THR A 4 -21.32 -3.83 -8.50
CA THR A 4 -21.87 -4.86 -9.40
C THR A 4 -20.78 -5.86 -9.75
N LEU A 5 -21.00 -7.13 -9.40
CA LEU A 5 -20.10 -8.23 -9.74
C LEU A 5 -20.67 -8.98 -10.96
N PRO A 6 -19.91 -9.12 -12.07
CA PRO A 6 -20.37 -9.83 -13.26
C PRO A 6 -20.64 -11.32 -13.01
N GLU A 7 -19.93 -11.92 -12.05
CA GLU A 7 -20.20 -13.25 -11.51
C GLU A 7 -20.43 -13.13 -10.00
N ALA A 8 -21.65 -12.75 -9.62
CA ALA A 8 -22.02 -12.72 -8.22
C ALA A 8 -22.07 -14.15 -7.67
N PRO A 9 -21.52 -14.41 -6.46
CA PRO A 9 -21.76 -15.66 -5.76
C PRO A 9 -23.26 -15.91 -5.63
N ASN A 10 -23.68 -17.18 -5.72
CA ASN A 10 -25.09 -17.57 -5.57
C ASN A 10 -25.66 -17.23 -4.18
N GLU A 11 -24.79 -16.93 -3.21
CA GLU A 11 -25.13 -16.56 -1.84
C GLU A 11 -24.74 -15.11 -1.55
N PRO A 12 -25.61 -14.31 -0.89
CA PRO A 12 -25.28 -12.95 -0.47
C PRO A 12 -24.01 -12.89 0.38
N GLN A 13 -23.11 -11.96 0.04
CA GLN A 13 -21.88 -11.72 0.80
C GLN A 13 -21.99 -10.41 1.59
N ILE A 14 -21.41 -10.38 2.78
CA ILE A 14 -21.29 -9.16 3.58
C ILE A 14 -19.95 -8.51 3.24
N LEU A 15 -19.97 -7.27 2.76
CA LEU A 15 -18.78 -6.47 2.52
C LEU A 15 -18.61 -5.41 3.60
N PHE A 16 -17.48 -5.45 4.29
CA PHE A 16 -17.00 -4.33 5.11
C PHE A 16 -16.07 -3.48 4.25
N TYR A 17 -16.41 -2.22 4.08
CA TYR A 17 -15.72 -1.31 3.17
C TYR A 17 -15.28 -0.03 3.88
N THR A 18 -14.08 0.43 3.54
CA THR A 18 -13.56 1.75 3.89
C THR A 18 -12.97 2.36 2.62
N ASP A 19 -13.12 3.67 2.44
CA ASP A 19 -12.54 4.37 1.29
C ASP A 19 -11.01 4.21 1.31
N PRO A 20 -10.39 3.63 0.26
CA PRO A 20 -8.94 3.46 0.22
C PRO A 20 -8.18 4.80 0.30
N ILE A 21 -8.79 5.91 -0.16
CA ILE A 21 -8.20 7.24 -0.03
C ILE A 21 -8.14 7.66 1.43
N ASP A 22 -9.18 7.39 2.22
CA ASP A 22 -9.19 7.70 3.64
C ASP A 22 -8.23 6.80 4.42
N CYS A 23 -8.08 5.54 4.03
CA CYS A 23 -7.03 4.66 4.56
C CYS A 23 -5.63 5.23 4.31
N LEU A 24 -5.34 5.71 3.09
CA LEU A 24 -4.03 6.30 2.76
C LEU A 24 -3.79 7.62 3.50
N LYS A 25 -4.81 8.48 3.64
CA LYS A 25 -4.72 9.70 4.47
C LYS A 25 -4.43 9.37 5.93
N PHE A 26 -5.12 8.37 6.48
CA PHE A 26 -4.90 7.91 7.84
C PHE A 26 -3.46 7.43 8.03
N LEU A 27 -2.95 6.58 7.12
CA LEU A 27 -1.55 6.12 7.15
C LEU A 27 -0.55 7.27 7.01
N ALA A 28 -0.82 8.25 6.15
CA ALA A 28 0.03 9.41 5.94
C ALA A 28 0.10 10.35 7.16
N GLN A 29 -0.91 10.33 8.02
CA GLN A 29 -1.01 11.19 9.21
C GLN A 29 -0.71 10.44 10.52
N SER A 30 -0.39 9.15 10.45
CA SER A 30 -0.20 8.31 11.62
C SER A 30 1.11 8.68 12.34
N PRO A 31 1.07 9.06 13.63
CA PRO A 31 2.28 9.31 14.42
C PRO A 31 3.18 8.09 14.56
N ALA A 32 2.66 6.89 14.30
CA ALA A 32 3.45 5.65 14.34
C ALA A 32 4.53 5.59 13.24
N PHE A 33 4.42 6.42 12.20
CA PHE A 33 5.37 6.46 11.09
C PHE A 33 6.14 7.78 11.01
N ASP A 34 6.10 8.60 12.07
CA ASP A 34 6.85 9.85 12.12
C ASP A 34 8.35 9.57 11.98
N GLY A 35 9.00 10.27 11.03
CA GLY A 35 10.40 10.04 10.67
C GLY A 35 10.68 8.77 9.84
N HIS A 36 9.66 7.99 9.47
CA HIS A 36 9.77 6.73 8.71
C HIS A 36 8.97 6.76 7.40
N GLN A 37 8.87 7.95 6.80
CA GLN A 37 8.13 8.19 5.57
C GLN A 37 8.95 8.95 4.55
N GLU A 38 8.86 8.49 3.30
CA GLU A 38 9.50 9.09 2.14
C GLU A 38 8.48 9.85 1.29
N TYR A 39 8.80 11.11 0.97
CA TYR A 39 7.93 12.03 0.22
C TYR A 39 8.49 12.43 -1.14
N SER A 40 9.57 11.79 -1.58
CA SER A 40 10.16 12.08 -2.88
C SER A 40 10.92 10.87 -3.43
N PRO A 41 10.98 10.71 -4.76
CA PRO A 41 11.73 9.65 -5.36
C PRO A 41 13.23 9.95 -5.31
N VAL A 42 14.05 8.93 -5.03
CA VAL A 42 15.50 9.07 -4.87
C VAL A 42 16.26 8.13 -5.82
N LYS A 43 17.50 8.50 -6.15
CA LYS A 43 18.35 7.77 -7.08
C LYS A 43 19.66 7.36 -6.41
N TYR A 44 19.80 6.08 -6.04
CA TYR A 44 21.03 5.51 -5.50
C TYR A 44 21.83 4.76 -6.57
N PHE A 45 23.15 4.86 -6.46
CA PHE A 45 24.12 4.20 -7.33
C PHE A 45 25.26 3.66 -6.48
N SER A 46 25.78 2.47 -6.82
CA SER A 46 26.88 1.83 -6.09
C SER A 46 28.28 2.27 -6.57
N ASP A 47 28.35 2.99 -7.68
CA ASP A 47 29.56 3.54 -8.28
C ASP A 47 29.47 5.06 -8.48
N LYS A 48 30.64 5.69 -8.65
CA LYS A 48 30.74 7.14 -8.82
C LYS A 48 30.30 7.59 -10.21
N GLU A 49 30.34 6.68 -11.17
CA GLU A 49 30.01 6.87 -12.57
C GLU A 49 28.48 6.87 -12.80
N LEU A 50 27.68 6.59 -11.76
CA LEU A 50 26.22 6.51 -11.78
C LEU A 50 25.67 5.50 -12.79
N THR A 51 26.38 4.38 -12.95
CA THR A 51 26.06 3.35 -13.95
C THR A 51 25.30 2.17 -13.36
N ASN A 52 25.60 1.77 -12.12
CA ASN A 52 24.98 0.64 -11.44
C ASN A 52 23.94 1.13 -10.45
N ARG A 53 22.68 0.93 -10.85
CA ARG A 53 21.50 1.35 -10.12
C ARG A 53 21.23 0.46 -8.90
N VAL A 54 20.94 1.08 -7.75
CA VAL A 54 20.52 0.38 -6.53
C VAL A 54 19.04 0.64 -6.25
N TYR A 55 18.29 -0.44 -6.08
CA TYR A 55 16.87 -0.43 -5.70
C TYR A 55 16.70 -1.07 -4.33
N GLY A 56 15.91 -0.45 -3.46
CA GLY A 56 15.69 -0.95 -2.09
C GLY A 56 14.32 -0.62 -1.51
N GLN A 57 13.85 0.61 -1.72
CA GLN A 57 12.51 1.07 -1.32
C GLN A 57 11.72 1.50 -2.55
N ILE A 58 10.40 1.68 -2.42
CA ILE A 58 9.54 2.04 -3.57
C ILE A 58 9.95 3.41 -4.14
N ASN A 59 10.42 4.35 -3.31
CA ASN A 59 10.92 5.66 -3.74
C ASN A 59 12.19 5.59 -4.61
N THR A 60 12.91 4.45 -4.61
CA THR A 60 14.07 4.24 -5.49
C THR A 60 13.70 3.77 -6.91
N GLY A 61 12.46 3.31 -7.10
CA GLY A 61 11.96 2.75 -8.35
C GLY A 61 11.61 3.81 -9.40
N ASP A 62 11.81 3.48 -10.67
CA ASP A 62 11.54 4.41 -11.77
C ASP A 62 10.07 4.81 -11.89
N ALA A 63 9.14 3.97 -11.42
CA ALA A 63 7.71 4.29 -11.41
C ALA A 63 7.41 5.56 -10.58
N TRP A 64 7.99 5.70 -9.38
CA TRP A 64 7.78 6.90 -8.57
C TRP A 64 8.42 8.11 -9.25
N HIS A 65 9.62 7.98 -9.82
CA HIS A 65 10.25 9.06 -10.62
C HIS A 65 9.34 9.53 -11.75
N TYR A 66 8.71 8.60 -12.48
CA TYR A 66 7.78 8.93 -13.55
C TYR A 66 6.51 9.62 -13.05
N TYR A 67 5.83 9.07 -12.05
CA TYR A 67 4.58 9.67 -11.56
C TYR A 67 4.83 11.02 -10.87
N GLN A 68 5.97 11.19 -10.21
CA GLN A 68 6.34 12.46 -9.59
C GLN A 68 6.67 13.53 -10.64
N SER A 69 7.16 13.16 -11.83
CA SER A 69 7.51 14.12 -12.88
C SER A 69 6.30 14.70 -13.61
N VAL A 70 5.11 14.09 -13.46
CA VAL A 70 3.88 14.49 -14.15
C VAL A 70 2.85 15.16 -13.21
N ILE A 71 3.17 15.34 -11.93
CA ILE A 71 2.33 16.05 -10.95
C ILE A 71 2.97 17.38 -10.53
N SER A 72 2.23 18.22 -9.81
CA SER A 72 2.72 19.54 -9.38
C SER A 72 3.91 19.43 -8.41
N PRO A 73 4.84 20.40 -8.40
CA PRO A 73 5.90 20.45 -7.39
C PRO A 73 5.42 20.59 -5.94
N GLN A 74 4.15 20.92 -5.71
CA GLN A 74 3.52 20.96 -4.38
C GLN A 74 2.81 19.65 -4.01
N GLU A 75 2.87 18.65 -4.88
CA GLU A 75 2.21 17.35 -4.69
C GLU A 75 3.27 16.25 -4.55
N THR A 76 2.94 15.21 -3.78
CA THR A 76 3.76 14.00 -3.65
C THR A 76 2.94 12.80 -4.08
N VAL A 77 3.58 11.86 -4.78
CA VAL A 77 3.00 10.54 -5.01
C VAL A 77 2.91 9.80 -3.68
N ASN A 78 1.75 9.20 -3.39
CA ASN A 78 1.56 8.25 -2.29
C ASN A 78 1.19 6.89 -2.89
N PRO A 79 2.16 5.97 -3.08
CA PRO A 79 1.87 4.67 -3.68
C PRO A 79 0.99 3.82 -2.78
N ALA A 80 -0.12 3.30 -3.30
CA ALA A 80 -0.94 2.32 -2.58
C ALA A 80 -0.38 0.90 -2.79
N ILE A 81 -0.22 0.15 -1.71
CA ILE A 81 0.10 -1.27 -1.73
C ILE A 81 -1.14 -2.03 -1.27
N ILE A 82 -1.61 -2.98 -2.08
CA ILE A 82 -2.80 -3.78 -1.77
C ILE A 82 -2.39 -5.25 -1.70
N ALA A 83 -2.82 -5.94 -0.64
CA ALA A 83 -2.63 -7.37 -0.48
C ALA A 83 -3.95 -8.03 -0.09
N SER A 84 -4.17 -9.26 -0.52
CA SER A 84 -5.34 -10.06 -0.12
C SER A 84 -4.83 -11.41 0.35
N ASP A 85 -5.40 -11.91 1.44
CA ASP A 85 -5.14 -13.27 1.91
C ASP A 85 -6.42 -13.90 2.41
N ALA A 86 -6.62 -15.19 2.14
CA ALA A 86 -7.81 -15.91 2.59
C ALA A 86 -7.56 -16.43 4.01
N THR A 87 -8.30 -15.92 4.98
CA THR A 87 -8.12 -16.30 6.38
C THR A 87 -9.28 -17.17 6.87
N HIS A 88 -8.95 -18.28 7.52
CA HIS A 88 -9.92 -19.12 8.22
C HIS A 88 -10.17 -18.53 9.62
N VAL A 89 -11.42 -18.24 9.95
CA VAL A 89 -11.79 -17.83 11.31
C VAL A 89 -11.90 -19.11 12.14
N THR A 90 -10.88 -19.44 12.94
CA THR A 90 -10.82 -20.77 13.59
C THR A 90 -11.72 -20.90 14.83
N ASN A 91 -12.55 -21.94 14.78
CA ASN A 91 -12.94 -22.94 15.80
C ASN A 91 -14.00 -22.70 16.89
N PHE A 92 -14.60 -21.52 17.09
CA PHE A 92 -15.69 -21.41 18.08
C PHE A 92 -17.05 -20.91 17.54
N SER A 93 -17.16 -20.62 16.24
CA SER A 93 -18.37 -19.98 15.67
C SER A 93 -18.81 -20.49 14.29
N GLY A 94 -18.36 -21.68 13.86
CA GLY A 94 -18.64 -22.24 12.53
C GLY A 94 -17.63 -21.79 11.47
N ASP A 95 -17.50 -22.58 10.39
CA ASP A 95 -16.49 -22.50 9.32
C ASP A 95 -16.54 -21.22 8.44
N GLY A 96 -16.51 -20.04 9.07
CA GLY A 96 -16.43 -18.77 8.35
C GLY A 96 -15.05 -18.56 7.73
N LYS A 97 -15.01 -18.28 6.42
CA LYS A 97 -13.82 -17.75 5.74
C LYS A 97 -14.02 -16.26 5.53
N VAL A 98 -13.00 -15.47 5.85
CA VAL A 98 -12.97 -14.03 5.53
C VAL A 98 -11.81 -13.80 4.57
N HIS A 99 -12.07 -12.99 3.56
CA HIS A 99 -11.10 -12.58 2.55
C HIS A 99 -10.78 -11.09 2.72
N PRO A 100 -9.92 -10.72 3.68
CA PRO A 100 -9.50 -9.34 3.84
C PRO A 100 -8.69 -8.85 2.64
N VAL A 101 -8.91 -7.58 2.31
CA VAL A 101 -8.03 -6.79 1.46
C VAL A 101 -7.34 -5.76 2.35
N TYR A 102 -6.03 -5.90 2.51
CA TYR A 102 -5.17 -4.98 3.25
C TYR A 102 -4.65 -3.88 2.33
N ILE A 103 -4.50 -2.69 2.89
CA ILE A 103 -3.89 -1.54 2.22
C ILE A 103 -2.77 -0.98 3.08
N SER A 104 -1.65 -0.63 2.44
CA SER A 104 -0.53 0.11 3.03
C SER A 104 -0.07 1.21 2.08
N SER A 105 0.71 2.16 2.59
CA SER A 105 1.40 3.15 1.77
C SER A 105 2.83 2.70 1.47
N GLY A 106 3.28 2.95 0.24
CA GLY A 106 4.67 2.79 -0.18
C GLY A 106 5.59 3.95 0.25
N GLN A 107 5.03 4.99 0.87
CA GLN A 107 5.81 6.04 1.54
C GLN A 107 6.43 5.54 2.84
N ILE A 108 5.79 4.56 3.51
CA ILE A 108 6.27 4.01 4.78
C ILE A 108 7.45 3.06 4.51
N ASP A 109 8.51 3.20 5.30
CA ASP A 109 9.68 2.33 5.27
C ASP A 109 9.28 0.85 5.32
N ALA A 110 9.86 0.03 4.44
CA ALA A 110 9.55 -1.39 4.37
C ALA A 110 9.74 -2.11 5.71
N ASP A 111 10.74 -1.72 6.50
CA ASP A 111 11.07 -2.40 7.76
C ASP A 111 9.99 -2.18 8.83
N LEU A 112 9.34 -1.01 8.86
CA LEU A 112 8.18 -0.76 9.71
C LEU A 112 6.92 -1.40 9.14
N ARG A 113 6.73 -1.29 7.82
CA ARG A 113 5.55 -1.85 7.12
C ARG A 113 5.45 -3.37 7.26
N ASN A 114 6.59 -4.06 7.26
CA ASN A 114 6.64 -5.52 7.26
C ASN A 114 6.67 -6.14 8.67
N GLN A 115 6.43 -5.34 9.72
CA GLN A 115 6.33 -5.89 11.08
C GLN A 115 4.91 -6.44 11.32
N PRO A 116 4.78 -7.60 11.99
CA PRO A 116 3.50 -8.02 12.51
C PRO A 116 3.02 -7.01 13.56
N ILE A 117 1.74 -6.65 13.48
CA ILE A 117 1.04 -5.83 14.47
C ILE A 117 0.80 -6.64 15.74
#